data_AF-A0A8I3A7X7-F1
#
_entry.id   AF-A0A8I3A7X7-F1
#
_cell.length_a   1.000
_cell.length_b   1.000
_cell.length_c   1.000
_cell.angle_alpha   90.00
_cell.angle_beta   90.00
_cell.angle_gamma   90.00
#
_symmetry.space_group_name_H-M   'P 1'
#
loop_
_entity.id
_entity.type
_entity.pdbx_description
1 polymer ?
#
loop_
_entity_poly.entity_id
_entity_poly.type
_entity_poly.pdbx_seq_one_letter_code
_entity_poly.pdbx_strand_id
1 'polypeptide(L)'
;MQPSIPESVLLSSTMQQTALPSPPTVPVPKQVAFGEDARLIIGGSDNGCVYLFNRKSCELLEMLYHSNTGLVQAVAVRDVDGCCIIASASPTAGRQCVSIKVWAHNYDLQKTKPGQQLSILSGLWAMIQFIALFLFFVVLGLFSFGVGFGVARSVSLIELPLHIS
;
A
#
# COMPACT_ATOMS: atom_id res chain seq x y z
N MET A 1 -7.09 -44.30 16.33
CA MET A 1 -5.68 -43.83 16.35
C MET A 1 -5.63 -42.51 15.61
N GLN A 2 -5.29 -41.44 16.30
CA GLN A 2 -5.19 -40.09 15.75
C GLN A 2 -3.71 -39.84 15.42
N PRO A 3 -3.34 -39.42 14.21
CA PRO A 3 -1.94 -39.28 13.85
C PRO A 3 -1.34 -38.09 14.61
N SER A 4 -0.35 -38.38 15.47
CA SER A 4 0.48 -37.40 16.15
C SER A 4 1.39 -36.73 15.11
N ILE A 5 1.10 -35.47 14.78
CA ILE A 5 1.98 -34.65 13.95
C ILE A 5 3.27 -34.39 14.75
N PRO A 6 4.46 -34.67 14.22
CA PRO A 6 5.71 -34.44 14.95
C PRO A 6 5.95 -32.94 15.16
N GLU A 7 6.25 -32.54 16.41
CA GLU A 7 6.53 -31.15 16.82
C GLU A 7 7.69 -30.49 16.05
N SER A 8 8.50 -31.28 15.34
CA SER A 8 9.63 -30.79 14.53
C SER A 8 9.21 -29.95 13.31
N VAL A 9 7.93 -29.92 12.95
CA VAL A 9 7.42 -29.14 11.79
C VAL A 9 7.06 -27.69 12.17
N LEU A 10 7.02 -27.31 13.45
CA LEU A 10 6.46 -26.00 13.86
C LEU A 10 7.44 -24.84 14.05
N LEU A 11 8.77 -25.06 14.04
CA LEU A 11 9.73 -23.96 14.26
C LEU A 11 10.96 -24.10 13.37
N SER A 12 10.81 -23.80 12.08
CA SER A 12 11.96 -23.30 11.31
C SER A 12 12.29 -21.90 11.83
N SER A 13 12.97 -21.84 12.97
CA SER A 13 13.38 -20.59 13.62
C SER A 13 14.55 -20.00 12.86
N THR A 14 14.25 -19.24 11.81
CA THR A 14 15.25 -18.36 11.19
C THR A 14 15.54 -17.25 12.18
N MET A 15 16.65 -17.36 12.91
CA MET A 15 17.16 -16.30 13.77
C MET A 15 17.63 -15.14 12.89
N GLN A 16 17.03 -13.97 13.04
CA GLN A 16 17.48 -12.73 12.41
C GLN A 16 17.96 -11.77 13.50
N GLN A 17 19.17 -11.25 13.35
CA GLN A 17 19.78 -10.31 14.29
C GLN A 17 20.04 -8.98 13.59
N THR A 18 19.52 -7.90 14.15
CA THR A 18 19.80 -6.53 13.70
C THR A 18 20.77 -5.86 14.67
N ALA A 19 21.83 -5.26 14.14
CA ALA A 19 22.75 -4.46 14.93
C ALA A 19 22.15 -3.08 15.22
N LEU A 20 22.32 -2.60 16.47
CA LEU A 20 21.94 -1.24 16.82
C LEU A 20 22.89 -0.23 16.16
N PRO A 21 22.44 1.02 15.90
CA PRO A 21 23.28 2.07 15.30
C PRO A 21 24.47 2.47 16.17
N SER A 22 24.38 2.22 17.49
CA SER A 22 25.44 2.47 18.46
C SER A 22 25.63 1.26 19.36
N PRO A 23 26.87 0.95 19.77
CA PRO A 23 27.10 -0.13 20.72
C PRO A 23 26.38 0.16 22.06
N PRO A 24 25.81 -0.87 22.71
CA PRO A 24 25.16 -0.70 24.00
C PRO A 24 26.19 -0.27 25.04
N THR A 25 25.82 0.72 25.84
CA THR A 25 26.57 1.18 27.01
C THR A 25 26.42 0.21 28.19
N VAL A 26 25.28 -0.49 28.29
CA VAL A 26 25.03 -1.50 29.33
C VAL A 26 24.47 -2.79 28.71
N PRO A 27 25.09 -3.96 28.97
CA PRO A 27 24.67 -5.24 28.39
C PRO A 27 23.49 -5.87 29.16
N VAL A 28 22.43 -5.10 29.39
CA VAL A 28 21.19 -5.61 29.99
C VAL A 28 20.14 -5.87 28.90
N PRO A 29 19.44 -7.02 28.95
CA PRO A 29 18.35 -7.29 28.02
C PRO A 29 17.27 -6.22 28.16
N LYS A 30 16.83 -5.67 27.04
CA LYS A 30 15.78 -4.63 27.00
C LYS A 30 14.49 -5.22 26.46
N GLN A 31 13.37 -4.69 26.93
CA GLN A 31 12.06 -5.11 26.47
C GLN A 31 11.90 -4.82 24.97
N VAL A 32 11.34 -5.79 24.26
CA VAL A 32 10.95 -5.68 22.85
C VAL A 32 9.45 -5.97 22.72
N ALA A 33 8.82 -5.36 21.73
CA ALA A 33 7.41 -5.53 21.43
C ALA A 33 7.19 -5.57 19.91
N PHE A 34 6.12 -6.24 19.48
CA PHE A 34 5.65 -6.19 18.11
C PHE A 34 4.65 -5.05 17.94
N GLY A 35 4.66 -4.42 16.77
CA GLY A 35 3.65 -3.44 16.35
C GLY A 35 3.34 -3.57 14.87
N GLU A 36 2.35 -2.82 14.40
CA GLU A 36 1.88 -2.85 13.02
C GLU A 36 1.49 -4.28 12.56
N ASP A 37 0.62 -4.96 13.31
CA ASP A 37 0.24 -6.34 13.03
C ASP A 37 1.48 -7.26 12.88
N ALA A 38 2.48 -7.04 13.75
CA ALA A 38 3.78 -7.70 13.75
C ALA A 38 4.65 -7.45 12.48
N ARG A 39 4.49 -6.32 11.79
CA ARG A 39 5.46 -5.88 10.76
C ARG A 39 6.64 -5.14 11.35
N LEU A 40 6.49 -4.58 12.56
CA LEU A 40 7.53 -3.87 13.29
C LEU A 40 8.04 -4.66 14.50
N ILE A 41 9.34 -4.55 14.74
CA ILE A 41 9.99 -4.85 16.02
C ILE A 41 10.32 -3.52 16.69
N ILE A 42 9.89 -3.34 17.92
CA ILE A 42 10.06 -2.11 18.68
C ILE A 42 10.88 -2.43 19.93
N GLY A 43 11.99 -1.73 20.13
CA GLY A 43 12.90 -1.99 21.24
C GLY A 43 13.39 -0.71 21.90
N GLY A 44 13.41 -0.70 23.24
CA GLY A 44 14.06 0.37 24.00
C GLY A 44 15.58 0.24 23.95
N SER A 45 16.27 1.36 24.15
CA SER A 45 17.73 1.46 24.18
C SER A 45 18.25 2.09 25.48
N ASP A 46 19.55 2.02 25.73
CA ASP A 46 20.22 2.60 26.91
C ASP A 46 20.67 4.05 26.71
N ASN A 47 20.70 4.49 25.46
CA ASN A 47 20.91 5.87 25.05
C ASN A 47 19.62 6.72 25.08
N GLY A 48 18.54 6.23 25.70
CA GLY A 48 17.28 6.96 25.81
C GLY A 48 16.46 7.02 24.51
N CYS A 49 16.75 6.15 23.53
CA CYS A 49 15.94 6.02 22.32
C CYS A 49 15.06 4.76 22.33
N VAL A 50 14.00 4.78 21.53
CA VAL A 50 13.21 3.61 21.12
C VAL A 50 13.43 3.43 19.61
N TYR A 51 13.74 2.21 19.20
CA TYR A 51 14.02 1.87 17.80
C TYR A 51 12.88 1.06 17.21
N LEU A 52 12.48 1.41 15.98
CA LEU A 52 11.50 0.69 15.18
C LEU A 52 12.23 0.03 14.01
N PHE A 53 12.19 -1.29 13.95
CA PHE A 53 12.77 -2.08 12.87
C PHE A 53 11.69 -2.73 12.04
N ASN A 54 11.89 -2.78 10.73
CA ASN A 54 11.12 -3.66 9.87
C ASN A 54 11.46 -5.11 10.22
N ARG A 55 10.46 -5.91 10.60
CA ARG A 55 10.68 -7.30 11.00
C ARG A 55 11.27 -8.16 9.88
N LYS A 56 10.92 -7.92 8.62
CA LYS A 56 11.32 -8.75 7.48
C LYS A 56 12.65 -8.32 6.88
N SER A 57 12.83 -7.02 6.63
CA SER A 57 14.08 -6.50 6.06
C SER A 57 15.17 -6.29 7.11
N CYS A 58 14.82 -6.32 8.40
CA CYS A 58 15.73 -6.01 9.51
C CYS A 58 16.28 -4.58 9.47
N GLU A 59 15.68 -3.70 8.68
CA GLU A 59 16.12 -2.31 8.56
C GLU A 59 15.57 -1.44 9.69
N LEU A 60 16.38 -0.49 10.14
CA LEU A 60 15.93 0.55 11.05
C LEU A 60 15.03 1.52 10.27
N LEU A 61 13.76 1.63 10.68
CA LEU A 61 12.81 2.54 10.08
C LEU A 61 12.80 3.89 10.78
N GLU A 62 12.79 3.88 12.11
CA GLU A 62 12.63 5.09 12.89
C GLU A 62 13.31 5.00 14.26
N MET A 63 13.80 6.14 14.74
CA MET A 63 14.36 6.31 16.08
C MET A 63 13.53 7.36 16.83
N LEU A 64 12.79 6.92 17.85
CA LEU A 64 11.99 7.80 18.70
C LEU A 64 12.80 8.22 19.92
N TYR A 65 12.96 9.53 20.08
CA TYR A 65 13.79 10.08 21.14
C TYR A 65 13.02 10.24 22.46
N HIS A 66 13.37 9.44 23.47
CA HIS A 66 12.75 9.47 24.80
C HIS A 66 13.47 10.44 25.76
N SER A 67 14.78 10.32 25.92
CA SER A 67 15.54 11.18 26.84
C SER A 67 17.03 11.29 26.50
N ASN A 68 17.70 12.33 27.01
CA ASN A 68 19.16 12.52 26.86
C ASN A 68 19.98 11.52 27.68
N THR A 69 19.36 10.98 28.72
CA THR A 69 19.99 10.07 29.68
C THR A 69 18.96 9.04 30.10
N GLY A 70 19.41 7.80 30.30
CA GLY A 70 18.61 6.76 30.94
C GLY A 70 18.19 5.61 30.02
N LEU A 71 17.99 4.46 30.66
CA LEU A 71 17.54 3.24 30.01
C LEU A 71 16.04 3.35 29.74
N VAL A 72 15.63 3.20 28.49
CA VAL A 72 14.24 2.84 28.21
C VAL A 72 14.04 1.41 28.72
N GLN A 73 13.27 1.28 29.80
CA GLN A 73 13.11 0.02 30.53
C GLN A 73 11.82 -0.70 30.17
N ALA A 74 10.77 0.07 29.90
CA ALA A 74 9.47 -0.47 29.53
C ALA A 74 9.05 0.07 28.16
N VAL A 75 8.56 -0.84 27.33
CA VAL A 75 7.92 -0.53 26.04
C VAL A 75 6.61 -1.30 25.98
N ALA A 76 5.52 -0.59 25.76
CA ALA A 76 4.20 -1.16 25.52
C ALA A 76 3.71 -0.70 24.15
N VAL A 77 3.13 -1.63 23.40
CA VAL A 77 2.66 -1.37 22.03
C VAL A 77 1.24 -1.87 21.89
N ARG A 78 0.41 -1.08 21.21
CA ARG A 78 -0.96 -1.47 20.86
C ARG A 78 -1.31 -0.98 19.46
N ASP A 79 -1.74 -1.91 18.62
CA ASP A 79 -2.35 -1.59 17.33
C ASP A 79 -3.85 -1.28 17.52
N VAL A 80 -4.30 -0.14 16.99
CA VAL A 80 -5.70 0.31 16.98
C VAL A 80 -5.96 1.02 15.66
N ASP A 81 -6.91 0.52 14.87
CA ASP A 81 -7.43 1.16 13.64
C ASP A 81 -6.33 1.66 12.68
N GLY A 82 -5.30 0.85 12.43
CA GLY A 82 -4.22 1.23 11.52
C GLY A 82 -3.19 2.21 12.10
N CYS A 83 -3.24 2.40 13.41
CA CYS A 83 -2.29 3.17 14.20
C CYS A 83 -1.60 2.27 15.24
N CYS A 84 -0.28 2.33 15.28
CA CYS A 84 0.53 1.67 16.29
C CYS A 84 0.83 2.69 17.40
N ILE A 85 0.21 2.50 18.56
CA ILE A 85 0.44 3.32 19.74
C ILE A 85 1.61 2.72 20.51
N ILE A 86 2.64 3.52 20.74
CA ILE A 86 3.88 3.11 21.41
C ILE A 86 3.99 3.93 22.67
N ALA A 87 4.11 3.29 23.82
CA ALA A 87 4.41 3.93 25.09
C ALA A 87 5.76 3.43 25.61
N SER A 88 6.63 4.34 26.03
CA SER A 88 7.86 3.96 26.70
C SER A 88 8.07 4.73 27.99
N ALA A 89 8.77 4.09 28.92
CA ALA A 89 9.11 4.66 30.20
C ALA A 89 10.62 4.60 30.45
N SER A 90 11.17 5.72 30.93
CA SER A 90 12.57 5.85 31.32
C SER A 90 12.69 6.64 32.61
N PRO A 91 13.53 6.22 33.56
CA PRO A 91 13.90 7.03 34.70
C PRO A 91 14.70 8.24 34.21
N THR A 92 14.34 9.43 34.68
CA THR A 92 15.11 10.65 34.35
C THR A 92 16.33 10.71 35.25
N ALA A 93 17.54 10.68 34.68
CA ALA A 93 18.75 10.73 35.51
C ALA A 93 18.78 11.99 36.39
N GLY A 94 19.06 11.80 37.68
CA GLY A 94 19.18 12.90 38.65
C GLY A 94 17.87 13.41 39.26
N ARG A 95 16.71 12.86 38.90
CA ARG A 95 15.42 13.15 39.55
C ARG A 95 14.74 11.83 39.92
N GLN A 96 14.08 11.76 41.07
CA GLN A 96 13.17 10.65 41.41
C GLN A 96 11.87 10.74 40.58
N CYS A 97 11.99 10.90 39.27
CA CYS A 97 10.88 11.12 38.35
C CYS A 97 11.03 10.20 37.13
N VAL A 98 9.95 9.49 36.83
CA VAL A 98 9.83 8.65 35.64
C VAL A 98 9.18 9.48 34.55
N SER A 99 9.77 9.45 33.36
CA SER A 99 9.17 10.04 32.16
C SER A 99 8.50 8.95 31.34
N ILE A 100 7.23 9.15 31.02
CA ILE A 100 6.48 8.30 30.08
C ILE A 100 6.21 9.15 28.85
N LYS A 101 6.54 8.62 27.68
CA LYS A 101 6.21 9.22 26.39
C LYS A 101 5.35 8.25 25.59
N VAL A 102 4.44 8.82 24.81
CA VAL A 102 3.51 8.08 23.96
C VAL A 102 3.62 8.64 22.55
N TRP A 103 3.74 7.75 21.57
CA TRP A 103 3.78 8.06 20.15
C TRP A 103 2.66 7.31 19.43
N ALA A 104 2.21 7.91 18.33
CA ALA A 104 1.25 7.32 17.41
C ALA A 104 1.93 7.17 16.05
N HIS A 105 2.03 5.94 15.56
CA HIS A 105 2.62 5.62 14.27
C HIS A 105 1.53 5.10 13.34
N ASN A 106 1.07 5.94 12.40
CA ASN A 106 -0.01 5.59 11.48
C ASN A 106 0.54 4.85 10.26
N TYR A 107 0.02 3.65 10.00
CA TYR A 107 0.48 2.79 8.90
C TYR A 107 -0.61 2.45 7.88
N ASP A 108 -1.89 2.62 8.22
CA ASP A 108 -2.98 2.42 7.25
C ASP A 108 -3.12 3.60 6.27
N LEU A 109 -2.59 4.79 6.62
CA LEU A 109 -2.51 5.94 5.71
C LEU A 109 -1.51 5.73 4.56
N GLN A 110 -0.58 4.79 4.67
CA GLN A 110 0.32 4.41 3.57
C GLN A 110 -0.37 3.51 2.53
N LYS A 111 -1.63 3.11 2.77
CA LYS A 111 -2.49 2.41 1.82
C LYS A 111 -3.27 3.38 0.93
N THR A 112 -2.70 4.51 0.55
CA THR A 112 -3.19 5.26 -0.60
C THR A 112 -2.88 4.45 -1.86
N LYS A 113 -3.87 3.67 -2.27
CA LYS A 113 -3.84 2.77 -3.43
C LYS A 113 -3.21 3.47 -4.64
N PRO A 114 -2.15 2.94 -5.26
CA PRO A 114 -1.74 3.36 -6.61
C PRO A 114 -2.80 3.03 -7.68
N GLY A 115 -3.95 2.42 -7.32
CA GLY A 115 -5.05 2.08 -8.23
C GLY A 115 -6.17 3.11 -8.36
N GLN A 116 -6.25 4.14 -7.52
CA GLN A 116 -7.39 5.08 -7.60
C GLN A 116 -7.18 6.19 -8.64
N GLN A 117 -5.93 6.59 -8.92
CA GLN A 117 -5.62 7.55 -9.99
C GLN A 117 -5.70 6.93 -11.40
N LEU A 118 -5.31 5.66 -11.55
CA LEU A 118 -5.41 4.93 -12.83
C LEU A 118 -6.86 4.66 -13.26
N SER A 119 -7.81 4.66 -12.32
CA SER A 119 -9.23 4.46 -12.64
C SER A 119 -9.82 5.60 -13.49
N ILE A 120 -9.42 6.85 -13.21
CA ILE A 120 -9.95 8.03 -13.91
C ILE A 120 -9.40 8.11 -15.34
N LEU A 121 -8.10 7.82 -15.51
CA LEU A 121 -7.47 7.78 -16.84
C LEU A 121 -8.00 6.61 -17.69
N SER A 122 -8.25 5.45 -17.07
CA SER A 122 -8.86 4.30 -17.77
C SER A 122 -10.29 4.58 -18.25
N GLY A 123 -11.09 5.29 -17.44
CA GLY A 123 -12.44 5.70 -17.81
C GLY A 123 -12.45 6.69 -18.97
N LEU A 124 -11.54 7.68 -18.98
CA LEU A 124 -11.38 8.62 -20.09
C LEU A 124 -11.00 7.92 -21.40
N TRP A 125 -10.10 6.94 -21.34
CA TRP A 125 -9.69 6.18 -22.52
C TRP A 125 -10.82 5.30 -23.07
N ALA A 126 -11.60 4.66 -22.19
CA ALA A 126 -12.79 3.90 -22.58
C ALA A 126 -13.86 4.80 -23.23
N MET A 127 -14.09 5.99 -22.69
CA MET A 127 -15.02 6.96 -23.28
C MET A 127 -14.60 7.41 -24.68
N ILE A 128 -13.31 7.66 -24.91
CA ILE A 128 -12.78 7.99 -26.25
C ILE A 128 -13.03 6.84 -27.24
N GLN A 129 -12.81 5.58 -26.82
CA GLN A 129 -13.07 4.40 -27.65
C GLN A 129 -14.55 4.28 -28.02
N PHE A 130 -15.47 4.49 -27.08
CA PHE A 130 -16.91 4.46 -27.36
C PHE A 130 -17.33 5.55 -28.36
N ILE A 131 -16.81 6.77 -28.21
CA ILE A 131 -17.10 7.89 -29.12
C ILE A 131 -16.58 7.58 -30.53
N ALA A 132 -15.36 7.05 -30.67
CA ALA A 132 -14.78 6.69 -31.96
C ALA A 132 -15.60 5.60 -32.68
N LEU A 133 -16.02 4.56 -31.96
CA LEU A 133 -16.90 3.50 -32.48
C LEU A 133 -18.25 4.05 -32.93
N PHE A 134 -18.87 4.92 -32.13
CA PHE A 134 -20.14 5.53 -32.48
C PHE A 134 -20.05 6.35 -33.77
N LEU A 135 -19.02 7.19 -33.90
CA LEU A 135 -18.79 7.99 -35.11
C LEU A 135 -18.54 7.11 -36.34
N PHE A 136 -17.80 6.00 -36.19
CA PHE A 136 -17.56 5.04 -37.26
C PHE A 136 -18.87 4.44 -37.81
N PHE A 137 -19.80 4.05 -36.94
CA PHE A 137 -21.10 3.53 -37.37
C PHE A 137 -21.99 4.59 -38.03
N VAL A 138 -21.94 5.85 -37.57
CA VAL A 138 -22.66 6.96 -38.22
C VAL A 138 -22.15 7.18 -39.64
N VAL A 139 -20.83 7.17 -39.84
CA VAL A 139 -20.24 7.31 -41.18
C VAL A 139 -20.63 6.13 -42.08
N LEU A 140 -20.53 4.90 -41.59
CA LEU A 140 -20.98 3.70 -42.33
C LEU A 140 -22.46 3.79 -42.74
N GLY A 141 -23.34 4.20 -41.82
CA GLY A 141 -24.75 4.38 -42.10
C GLY A 141 -25.02 5.42 -43.19
N LEU A 142 -24.31 6.56 -43.15
CA LEU A 142 -24.42 7.60 -44.17
C LEU A 142 -23.88 7.14 -45.54
N PHE A 143 -22.79 6.37 -45.58
CA PHE A 143 -22.27 5.79 -46.82
C PHE A 143 -23.24 4.76 -47.42
N SER A 144 -23.83 3.88 -46.61
CA SER A 144 -24.85 2.94 -47.08
C SER A 144 -26.08 3.64 -47.66
N PHE A 145 -26.50 4.76 -47.05
CA PHE A 145 -27.61 5.56 -47.55
C PHE A 145 -27.26 6.31 -48.85
N GLY A 146 -26.05 6.86 -48.95
CA GLY A 146 -25.56 7.57 -50.13
C GLY A 146 -25.38 6.67 -51.36
N VAL A 147 -24.85 5.46 -51.17
CA VAL A 147 -24.66 4.49 -52.28
C VAL A 147 -26.01 3.91 -52.74
N GLY A 148 -26.95 3.69 -51.82
CA GLY A 148 -28.31 3.23 -52.17
C GLY A 148 -29.09 4.23 -53.05
N PHE A 149 -28.90 5.53 -52.84
CA PHE A 149 -29.56 6.56 -53.64
C PHE A 149 -28.93 6.75 -55.03
N GLY A 150 -27.63 6.47 -55.19
CA GLY A 150 -26.92 6.58 -56.48
C GLY A 150 -27.35 5.53 -57.50
N VAL A 151 -27.60 4.29 -57.07
CA VAL A 151 -27.98 3.20 -57.97
C VAL A 151 -29.44 3.32 -58.44
N ALA A 152 -30.34 3.81 -57.59
CA ALA A 152 -31.75 3.97 -57.94
C ALA A 152 -31.99 5.02 -59.04
N ARG A 153 -31.09 6.01 -59.21
CA ARG A 153 -31.25 7.08 -60.21
C ARG A 153 -30.75 6.69 -61.60
N SER A 154 -29.87 5.69 -61.73
CA SER A 154 -29.33 5.24 -63.03
C SER A 154 -30.26 4.27 -63.78
N VAL A 155 -31.15 3.56 -63.08
CA VAL A 155 -32.06 2.60 -63.73
C VAL A 155 -33.24 3.30 -64.43
N SER A 156 -33.62 4.51 -63.99
CA SER A 156 -34.76 5.24 -64.57
C SER A 156 -34.49 5.99 -65.88
N LEU A 157 -33.28 5.96 -66.44
CA LEU A 157 -32.93 6.72 -67.66
C LEU A 157 -32.72 5.85 -68.92
N ILE A 158 -32.97 4.53 -68.88
CA ILE A 158 -32.66 3.63 -70.00
C ILE A 158 -33.88 3.27 -70.88
N GLU A 159 -35.12 3.58 -70.49
CA GLU A 159 -36.28 3.29 -71.36
C GLU A 159 -36.92 4.55 -71.97
N LEU A 160 -36.45 4.92 -73.16
CA LEU A 160 -37.22 5.72 -74.12
C LEU A 160 -37.13 5.05 -75.50
N PRO A 161 -38.18 4.33 -75.95
CA PRO A 161 -38.22 3.83 -77.31
C PRO A 161 -38.65 4.95 -78.26
N LEU A 162 -37.79 5.23 -79.24
CA LEU A 162 -38.11 5.93 -80.48
C LEU A 162 -39.26 5.21 -81.19
N HIS A 163 -40.40 5.89 -81.37
CA HIS A 163 -41.39 5.47 -82.37
C HIS A 163 -41.51 6.55 -83.45
N ILE A 164 -41.05 6.15 -84.64
CA ILE A 164 -41.13 6.86 -85.91
C ILE A 164 -42.54 6.68 -86.48
N SER A 165 -43.18 7.76 -86.91
CA SER A 165 -43.95 7.88 -88.16
C SER A 165 -44.37 9.32 -88.38
#